data_AF-A0A940L751-F1
#
_entry.id   AF-A0A940L751-F1
#
_cell.length_a   1.000
_cell.length_b   1.000
_cell.length_c   1.000
_cell.angle_alpha   90.00
_cell.angle_beta   90.00
_cell.angle_gamma   90.00
#
_symmetry.space_group_name_H-M   'P 1'
#
loop_
_entity.id
_entity.type
_entity.pdbx_description
1 polymer ?
#
loop_
_entity_poly.entity_id
_entity_poly.type
_entity_poly.pdbx_seq_one_letter_code
_entity_poly.pdbx_strand_id
1 'polypeptide(L)'
;MKIAPDKWKHFFAGIVMGAVLQAFFLFLLDAHLGLTIVLALFFSVAIGYGFELFSKFTGKGHYDIMDAVATVIGAIPGIGGVVLIHLT
;
A
#
# COMPACT_ATOMS: atom_id res chain seq x y z
N MET A 1 -21.14 6.81 -9.42
CA MET A 1 -19.79 6.66 -10.03
C MET A 1 -19.44 5.17 -9.97
N LYS A 2 -19.30 4.48 -11.10
CA LYS A 2 -18.96 3.05 -11.13
C LYS A 2 -17.44 2.96 -10.97
N ILE A 3 -16.95 2.37 -9.89
CA ILE A 3 -15.51 2.14 -9.71
C ILE A 3 -15.04 1.29 -10.89
N ALA A 4 -14.10 1.79 -11.68
CA ALA A 4 -13.59 1.05 -12.83
C ALA A 4 -12.96 -0.27 -12.33
N PRO A 5 -13.14 -1.40 -13.05
CA PRO A 5 -12.57 -2.70 -12.65
C PRO A 5 -11.06 -2.65 -12.37
N ASP A 6 -10.37 -1.71 -13.02
CA ASP A 6 -8.94 -1.47 -12.85
C ASP A 6 -8.57 -0.99 -11.43
N LYS A 7 -9.39 -0.13 -10.82
CA LYS A 7 -9.12 0.40 -9.46
C LYS A 7 -9.18 -0.69 -8.40
N TRP A 8 -10.00 -1.71 -8.62
CA TRP A 8 -10.04 -2.89 -7.75
C TRP A 8 -8.72 -3.66 -7.78
N LYS A 9 -8.05 -3.76 -8.94
CA LYS A 9 -6.74 -4.41 -9.02
C LYS A 9 -5.70 -3.67 -8.17
N HIS A 10 -5.67 -2.34 -8.28
CA HIS A 10 -4.79 -1.50 -7.46
C HIS A 10 -5.10 -1.61 -5.97
N PHE A 11 -6.39 -1.65 -5.60
CA PHE A 11 -6.80 -1.92 -4.23
C PHE A 11 -6.31 -3.28 -3.70
N PHE A 12 -6.48 -4.37 -4.46
CA PHE A 12 -6.00 -5.69 -4.05
C PHE A 12 -4.46 -5.75 -3.99
N ALA A 13 -3.76 -5.12 -4.93
CA ALA A 13 -2.31 -4.97 -4.87
C ALA A 13 -1.89 -4.19 -3.62
N GLY A 14 -2.65 -3.15 -3.27
CA GLY A 14 -2.51 -2.40 -2.03
C GLY A 14 -2.56 -3.29 -0.78
N ILE A 15 -3.54 -4.20 -0.68
CA ILE A 15 -3.66 -5.14 0.45
C ILE A 15 -2.38 -5.96 0.61
N VAL A 16 -1.93 -6.59 -0.48
CA VAL A 16 -0.73 -7.44 -0.45
C VAL A 16 0.49 -6.60 -0.06
N MET A 17 0.65 -5.43 -0.67
CA MET A 17 1.77 -4.53 -0.39
C MET A 17 1.77 -4.06 1.06
N GLY A 18 0.63 -3.63 1.60
CA GLY A 18 0.50 -3.19 2.98
C GLY A 18 0.84 -4.30 3.97
N ALA A 19 0.37 -5.53 3.73
CA ALA A 19 0.71 -6.69 4.55
C ALA A 19 2.22 -6.99 4.51
N VAL A 20 2.82 -7.01 3.32
CA VAL A 20 4.26 -7.28 3.15
C VAL A 20 5.11 -6.21 3.84
N LEU A 21 4.80 -4.92 3.64
CA LEU A 21 5.55 -3.83 4.27
C LEU A 21 5.41 -3.86 5.80
N GLN A 22 4.20 -4.10 6.32
CA GLN A 22 3.99 -4.20 7.77
C GLN A 22 4.77 -5.37 8.37
N ALA A 23 4.71 -6.55 7.75
CA ALA A 23 5.46 -7.72 8.20
C ALA A 23 6.97 -7.49 8.11
N PHE A 24 7.45 -6.85 7.05
CA PHE A 24 8.85 -6.50 6.87
C PHE A 24 9.36 -5.55 7.96
N PHE A 25 8.61 -4.47 8.27
CA PHE A 25 9.02 -3.54 9.32
C PHE A 25 8.92 -4.14 10.72
N LEU A 26 7.94 -5.01 10.99
CA LEU A 26 7.87 -5.76 12.24
C LEU A 26 9.08 -6.67 12.43
N PHE A 27 9.51 -7.35 11.37
CA PHE A 27 10.71 -8.18 11.38
C PHE A 27 11.99 -7.38 11.62
N LEU A 28 12.08 -6.15 11.09
CA LEU A 28 13.30 -5.33 11.14
C LEU A 28 13.46 -4.52 12.44
N LEU A 29 12.36 -4.05 13.05
CA LEU A 29 12.37 -3.02 14.10
C LEU A 29 11.95 -3.54 15.49
N ASP A 30 12.07 -4.84 15.74
CA ASP A 30 11.77 -5.49 17.03
C ASP A 30 10.46 -4.99 17.67
N ALA A 31 9.35 -5.19 16.96
CA ALA A 31 7.98 -5.04 17.45
C ALA A 31 7.56 -3.64 17.99
N HIS A 32 8.23 -2.55 17.60
CA HIS A 32 7.68 -1.19 17.79
C HIS A 32 6.46 -0.93 16.88
N LEU A 33 5.32 -1.52 17.26
CA LEU A 33 4.12 -1.63 16.42
C LEU A 33 3.68 -0.30 15.82
N GLY A 34 3.61 0.77 16.62
CA GLY A 34 3.25 2.10 16.14
C GLY A 34 4.17 2.64 15.04
N LEU A 35 5.48 2.49 15.21
CA LEU A 35 6.47 2.94 14.22
C LEU A 35 6.36 2.12 12.93
N THR A 36 6.18 0.79 13.04
CA THR A 36 6.05 -0.09 11.86
C THR A 36 4.82 0.26 11.03
N ILE A 37 3.68 0.58 11.66
CA ILE A 37 2.45 1.00 10.97
C ILE A 37 2.67 2.32 10.22
N VAL A 38 3.30 3.30 10.87
CA VAL A 38 3.61 4.60 10.25
C VAL A 38 4.52 4.41 9.04
N LEU A 39 5.57 3.59 9.16
CA LEU A 39 6.47 3.30 8.05
C LEU A 39 5.77 2.54 6.93
N ALA A 40 4.98 1.50 7.24
CA ALA A 40 4.24 0.73 6.24
C ALA A 40 3.27 1.63 5.44
N LEU A 41 2.55 2.54 6.11
CA LEU A 41 1.69 3.52 5.44
C LEU A 41 2.50 4.52 4.61
N PHE A 42 3.57 5.08 5.16
CA PHE A 42 4.42 6.03 4.45
C PHE A 42 4.98 5.42 3.16
N PHE A 43 5.54 4.21 3.23
CA PHE A 43 6.07 3.52 2.06
C PHE A 43 4.97 3.09 1.09
N SER A 44 3.77 2.72 1.57
CA SER A 44 2.63 2.44 0.69
C SER A 44 2.23 3.66 -0.14
N VAL A 45 2.22 4.85 0.46
CA VAL A 45 1.98 6.12 -0.24
C VAL A 45 3.11 6.42 -1.22
N ALA A 46 4.37 6.32 -0.77
CA ALA A 46 5.53 6.62 -1.61
C ALA A 46 5.62 5.69 -2.83
N ILE A 47 5.36 4.39 -2.66
CA ILE A 47 5.38 3.39 -3.73
C ILE A 47 4.18 3.62 -4.67
N GLY A 48 2.96 3.74 -4.13
CA GLY A 48 1.77 3.95 -4.94
C GLY A 48 1.87 5.22 -5.80
N TYR A 49 2.24 6.35 -5.19
CA TYR A 49 2.44 7.59 -5.92
C TYR A 49 3.68 7.58 -6.82
N GLY A 50 4.74 6.88 -6.40
CA GLY A 50 5.97 6.71 -7.18
C GLY A 50 5.72 6.00 -8.51
N PHE A 51 4.89 4.96 -8.52
CA PHE A 51 4.48 4.29 -9.76
C PHE A 51 3.70 5.22 -10.69
N GLU A 52 2.79 6.03 -10.15
CA GLU A 52 2.06 7.03 -10.96
C GLU A 52 2.99 8.08 -11.54
N LEU A 53 3.90 8.64 -10.74
CA LEU A 53 4.90 9.58 -11.24
C LEU A 53 5.78 8.95 -12.33
N PHE A 54 6.21 7.70 -12.13
CA PHE A 54 6.98 6.97 -13.12
C PHE A 54 6.21 6.82 -14.44
N SER A 55 4.95 6.40 -14.38
CA SER A 55 4.06 6.31 -15.55
C SER A 55 3.91 7.67 -16.25
N LYS A 56 3.74 8.74 -15.48
CA LYS A 56 3.61 10.11 -16.00
C LYS A 56 4.85 10.57 -16.78
N PHE A 57 6.04 10.35 -16.22
CA PHE A 57 7.29 10.85 -16.81
C PHE A 57 7.82 9.98 -17.93
N THR A 58 7.64 8.66 -17.84
CA THR A 58 8.17 7.73 -18.85
C THR A 58 7.19 7.43 -19.97
N GLY A 59 5.90 7.75 -19.79
CA GLY A 59 4.82 7.33 -20.68
C GLY A 59 4.56 5.83 -20.65
N LYS A 60 5.20 5.08 -19.74
CA LYS A 60 5.02 3.63 -19.60
C LYS A 60 3.96 3.35 -18.53
N GLY A 61 2.73 3.13 -18.99
CA GLY A 61 1.59 2.86 -18.12
C GLY A 61 0.46 3.87 -18.29
N HIS A 62 -0.57 3.75 -17.47
CA HIS A 62 -1.63 4.74 -17.38
C HIS A 62 -1.35 5.63 -16.18
N TYR A 63 -1.30 6.95 -16.39
CA TYR A 63 -1.23 7.90 -15.29
C TYR A 63 -2.65 8.23 -14.83
N ASP A 64 -3.00 7.77 -13.63
CA ASP A 64 -4.22 8.09 -12.94
C ASP A 64 -3.99 8.06 -11.42
N ILE A 65 -4.06 9.24 -10.79
CA ILE A 65 -3.88 9.40 -9.34
C ILE A 65 -4.82 8.49 -8.54
N MET A 66 -5.98 8.12 -9.09
CA MET A 66 -6.91 7.21 -8.43
C MET A 66 -6.34 5.79 -8.26
N ASP A 67 -5.36 5.37 -9.05
CA ASP A 67 -4.67 4.08 -8.88
C ASP A 67 -3.76 4.09 -7.66
N ALA A 68 -3.02 5.18 -7.43
CA ALA A 68 -2.27 5.39 -6.20
C ALA A 68 -3.20 5.44 -4.98
N VAL A 69 -4.32 6.17 -5.06
CA VAL A 69 -5.29 6.27 -3.97
C VAL A 69 -5.91 4.91 -3.65
N ALA A 70 -6.34 4.15 -4.67
CA ALA A 70 -6.88 2.81 -4.48
C ALA A 70 -5.86 1.87 -3.82
N THR A 71 -4.60 1.95 -4.24
CA THR A 71 -3.48 1.19 -3.65
C THR A 71 -3.28 1.54 -2.17
N VAL A 72 -3.27 2.83 -1.81
CA VAL A 72 -3.10 3.26 -0.41
C VAL A 72 -4.29 2.84 0.46
N ILE A 73 -5.52 2.97 -0.03
CA ILE A 73 -6.72 2.52 0.69
C ILE A 73 -6.66 0.99 0.88
N GLY A 74 -6.19 0.25 -0.12
CA GLY A 74 -5.98 -1.20 -0.04
C GLY A 74 -4.91 -1.59 0.98
N ALA A 75 -3.86 -0.79 1.17
CA ALA A 75 -2.81 -1.08 2.14
C ALA A 75 -3.32 -1.11 3.59
N ILE A 76 -4.37 -0.33 3.92
CA ILE A 76 -4.93 -0.26 5.28
C ILE A 76 -5.38 -1.64 5.80
N PRO A 77 -6.29 -2.38 5.12
CA PRO A 77 -6.67 -3.72 5.56
C PRO A 77 -5.52 -4.74 5.52
N GLY A 78 -4.55 -4.60 4.62
CA GLY A 78 -3.34 -5.43 4.62
C GLY A 78 -2.49 -5.26 5.88
N ILE A 79 -2.20 -4.00 6.23
CA ILE A 79 -1.51 -3.63 7.47
C ILE A 79 -2.31 -4.11 8.68
N GLY A 80 -3.62 -3.82 8.70
CA GLY A 80 -4.52 -4.22 9.77
C GLY A 80 -4.55 -5.73 10.00
N GLY A 81 -4.58 -6.53 8.93
CA GLY A 81 -4.52 -7.99 9.02
C GLY A 81 -3.26 -8.50 9.71
N VAL A 82 -2.09 -7.96 9.34
CA VAL A 82 -0.81 -8.34 9.97
C VAL A 82 -0.76 -7.88 11.43
N VAL A 83 -1.22 -6.66 11.72
CA VAL A 83 -1.28 -6.14 13.10
C VAL A 83 -2.18 -7.01 13.97
N LEU A 84 -3.35 -7.40 13.48
CA LEU A 84 -4.27 -8.28 14.20
C LEU A 84 -3.62 -9.63 14.50
N ILE A 85 -2.96 -10.26 13.52
CA ILE A 85 -2.24 -11.53 13.71
C ILE A 85 -1.10 -11.38 14.73
N HIS A 86 -0.38 -10.26 14.72
CA HIS A 86 0.72 -10.03 15.66
C HIS A 86 0.24 -9.84 17.11
N LEU A 87 -1.00 -9.39 17.31
CA LEU A 87 -1.58 -9.13 18.63
C LEU A 87 -2.32 -10.34 19.25
N THR A 88 -2.57 -11.40 18.48
CA THR A 88 -3.21 -12.65 18.94
C THR A 88 -2.19 -13.70 19.33
#